data_AF-S8DTN9-F1
#
_entry.id   AF-S8DTN9-F1
#
_cell.length_a   1.000
_cell.length_b   1.000
_cell.length_c   1.000
_cell.angle_alpha   90.00
_cell.angle_beta   90.00
_cell.angle_gamma   90.00
#
_symmetry.space_group_name_H-M   'P 1'
#
loop_
_entity.id
_entity.type
_entity.pdbx_description
1 polymer ?
#
loop_
_entity_poly.entity_id
_entity_poly.type
_entity_poly.pdbx_seq_one_letter_code
_entity_poly.pdbx_strand_id
1 'polypeptide(L)'
;GIVLLNHDSSCQLNMACSGLGVVVEVVPALRMRGYFPDHDFIIFIDGCVHRVSDVLKALTLGGSKVVGVDWPSLHVFCSYGKAKGYPDLPGVFFAVECCRG
;
A
#
# COMPACT_ATOMS: atom_id res chain seq x y z
N GLY A 1 -2.63 10.85 -10.11
CA GLY A 1 -2.72 9.46 -9.63
C GLY A 1 -3.50 9.39 -8.33
N ILE A 2 -3.82 8.18 -7.86
CA ILE A 2 -4.58 7.92 -6.63
C ILE A 2 -3.91 6.80 -5.81
N VAL A 3 -4.13 6.81 -4.49
CA VAL A 3 -3.73 5.71 -3.60
C VAL A 3 -5.01 5.08 -3.05
N LEU A 4 -5.21 3.79 -3.32
CA LEU A 4 -6.28 2.98 -2.78
C LEU A 4 -5.75 2.31 -1.52
N LEU A 5 -5.99 2.98 -0.39
CA LEU A 5 -5.58 2.56 0.94
C LEU A 5 -6.76 2.73 1.89
N ASN A 6 -6.98 1.72 2.73
CA ASN A 6 -7.70 1.88 3.98
C ASN A 6 -6.73 1.47 5.09
N HIS A 7 -6.49 2.36 6.05
CA HIS A 7 -5.51 2.12 7.09
C HIS A 7 -6.10 1.15 8.12
N ASP A 8 -5.43 0.03 8.37
CA ASP A 8 -5.88 -0.99 9.33
C ASP A 8 -5.78 -0.52 10.79
N SER A 9 -5.03 0.56 11.05
CA SER A 9 -5.07 1.20 12.37
C SER A 9 -6.42 1.89 12.57
N SER A 10 -6.84 2.02 13.82
CA SER A 10 -8.07 2.66 14.31
C SER A 10 -8.27 4.14 13.92
N CYS A 11 -7.59 4.63 12.89
CA CYS A 11 -7.62 6.00 12.40
C CYS A 11 -8.58 6.20 11.22
N GLN A 12 -9.23 5.15 10.71
CA GLN A 12 -10.13 5.21 9.53
C GLN A 12 -11.38 4.32 9.68
N LEU A 13 -12.17 4.21 8.59
CA LEU A 13 -13.49 3.59 8.60
C LEU A 13 -13.39 2.05 8.63
N ASN A 14 -13.77 1.44 9.75
CA ASN A 14 -13.66 -0.01 9.98
C ASN A 14 -14.42 -0.89 8.98
N MET A 15 -15.47 -0.38 8.34
CA MET A 15 -16.30 -1.15 7.39
C MET A 15 -15.98 -0.84 5.92
N ALA A 16 -14.92 -0.08 5.65
CA ALA A 16 -14.48 0.16 4.29
C ALA A 16 -13.86 -1.11 3.69
N CYS A 17 -14.11 -1.32 2.39
CA CYS A 17 -13.48 -2.41 1.65
C CYS A 17 -11.96 -2.25 1.62
N SER A 18 -11.24 -3.37 1.53
CA SER A 18 -9.79 -3.36 1.39
C SER A 18 -9.37 -2.67 0.09
N GLY A 19 -8.18 -2.06 0.10
CA GLY A 19 -7.63 -1.40 -1.10
C GLY A 19 -7.61 -2.32 -2.32
N LEU A 20 -7.30 -3.62 -2.13
CA LEU A 20 -7.32 -4.62 -3.20
C LEU A 20 -8.73 -4.92 -3.73
N GLY A 21 -9.76 -4.95 -2.86
CA GLY A 21 -11.14 -5.17 -3.27
C GLY A 21 -11.71 -4.00 -4.07
N VAL A 22 -11.40 -2.76 -3.66
CA VAL A 22 -11.87 -1.53 -4.31
C VAL A 22 -11.34 -1.38 -5.75
N VAL A 23 -10.16 -1.92 -6.04
CA VAL A 23 -9.54 -1.87 -7.39
C VAL A 23 -10.44 -2.48 -8.46
N VAL A 24 -11.16 -3.55 -8.11
CA VAL A 24 -12.03 -4.29 -9.03
C VAL A 24 -13.13 -3.39 -9.60
N GLU A 25 -13.61 -2.42 -8.82
CA GLU A 25 -14.66 -1.49 -9.23
C GLU A 25 -14.09 -0.19 -9.81
N VAL A 26 -13.01 0.33 -9.23
CA VAL A 26 -12.41 1.61 -9.60
C VAL A 26 -11.77 1.56 -10.98
N VAL A 27 -11.03 0.50 -11.31
CA VAL A 27 -10.31 0.42 -12.59
C VAL A 27 -11.29 0.43 -13.79
N PRO A 28 -12.37 -0.39 -13.81
CA PRO A 28 -13.39 -0.28 -14.85
C PRO A 28 -14.07 1.09 -14.89
N ALA A 29 -14.39 1.69 -13.73
CA ALA A 29 -15.02 3.01 -13.66
C ALA A 29 -14.13 4.12 -14.26
N LEU A 30 -12.83 4.07 -14.00
CA LEU A 30 -11.86 5.01 -14.57
C LEU A 30 -11.68 4.80 -16.07
N ARG A 31 -11.67 3.54 -16.54
CA ARG A 31 -11.62 3.21 -17.97
C ARG A 31 -12.84 3.73 -18.72
N MET A 32 -14.05 3.57 -18.17
CA MET A 32 -15.28 4.08 -18.77
C MET A 32 -15.29 5.59 -18.93
N ARG A 33 -14.62 6.31 -18.03
CA ARG A 33 -14.50 7.78 -18.07
C ARG A 33 -13.30 8.28 -18.89
N GLY A 34 -12.49 7.37 -19.44
CA GLY A 34 -11.33 7.71 -20.26
C GLY A 34 -10.10 8.19 -19.48
N TYR A 35 -10.09 8.10 -18.14
CA TYR A 35 -8.96 8.52 -17.31
C TYR A 35 -7.87 7.47 -17.16
N PHE A 36 -8.10 6.24 -17.64
CA PHE A 36 -7.16 5.13 -17.55
C PHE A 36 -7.27 4.24 -18.81
N PRO A 37 -6.16 3.78 -19.42
CA PRO A 37 -4.76 3.90 -18.99
C PRO A 37 -4.09 5.18 -19.53
N ASP A 38 -3.81 6.14 -18.64
CA ASP A 38 -3.01 7.33 -18.94
C ASP A 38 -1.63 7.18 -18.29
N HIS A 39 -0.57 7.62 -18.97
CA HIS A 39 0.80 7.56 -18.46
C HIS A 39 1.00 8.49 -17.25
N ASP A 40 0.24 9.58 -17.18
CA ASP A 40 0.32 10.55 -16.08
C ASP A 40 -0.54 10.14 -14.87
N PHE A 41 -1.42 9.14 -15.03
CA PHE A 41 -2.31 8.68 -13.98
C PHE A 41 -1.93 7.31 -13.40
N ILE A 42 -1.19 7.35 -12.29
CA ILE A 42 -0.74 6.15 -11.57
C ILE A 42 -1.73 5.78 -10.46
N ILE A 43 -2.14 4.50 -10.42
CA ILE A 43 -2.91 3.91 -9.31
C ILE A 43 -1.95 3.16 -8.40
N PHE A 44 -1.90 3.56 -7.13
CA PHE A 44 -1.19 2.89 -6.05
C PHE A 44 -2.17 2.11 -5.19
N ILE A 45 -1.78 0.92 -4.73
CA ILE A 45 -2.55 0.10 -3.80
C ILE A 45 -1.69 -0.14 -2.57
N ASP A 46 -2.28 0.04 -1.38
CA ASP A 46 -1.58 -0.06 -0.09
C ASP A 46 -2.52 -0.62 1.01
N GLY A 47 -1.95 -1.14 2.10
CA GLY A 47 -2.68 -1.55 3.31
C GLY A 47 -3.40 -2.90 3.26
N CYS A 48 -2.91 -3.87 2.49
CA CYS A 48 -3.43 -5.26 2.48
C CYS A 48 -2.45 -6.24 1.80
N VAL A 49 -1.16 -5.89 1.74
CA VAL A 49 -0.17 -6.61 0.93
C VAL A 49 0.84 -7.29 1.84
N HIS A 50 0.54 -8.52 2.23
CA HIS A 50 1.43 -9.31 3.11
C HIS A 50 2.21 -10.40 2.38
N ARG A 51 1.78 -10.77 1.16
CA ARG A 51 2.41 -11.82 0.37
C ARG A 51 2.66 -11.36 -1.06
N VAL A 52 3.66 -11.97 -1.70
CA VAL A 52 3.98 -11.74 -3.12
C VAL A 52 2.77 -12.02 -4.02
N SER A 53 1.94 -13.02 -3.66
CA SER A 53 0.70 -13.32 -4.39
C SER A 53 -0.27 -12.14 -4.44
N ASP A 54 -0.31 -11.32 -3.39
CA ASP A 54 -1.24 -10.19 -3.32
C ASP A 54 -0.72 -9.00 -4.15
N VAL A 55 0.61 -8.84 -4.23
CA VAL A 55 1.26 -7.94 -5.19
C VAL A 55 0.90 -8.32 -6.63
N LEU A 56 1.01 -9.61 -6.97
CA LEU A 56 0.71 -10.09 -8.31
C LEU A 56 -0.78 -9.87 -8.66
N LYS A 57 -1.70 -10.17 -7.74
CA LYS A 57 -3.13 -9.88 -7.93
C LYS A 57 -3.36 -8.38 -8.19
N ALA A 58 -2.80 -7.51 -7.36
CA ALA A 58 -2.93 -6.07 -7.47
C ALA A 58 -2.46 -5.54 -8.84
N LEU A 59 -1.33 -6.04 -9.35
CA LEU A 59 -0.83 -5.70 -10.68
C LEU A 59 -1.78 -6.18 -11.79
N THR A 60 -2.25 -7.43 -11.72
CA THR A 60 -3.14 -7.99 -12.74
C THR A 60 -4.52 -7.32 -12.80
N LEU A 61 -5.00 -6.80 -11.67
CA LEU A 61 -6.29 -6.11 -11.57
C LEU A 61 -6.24 -4.66 -12.09
N GLY A 62 -5.06 -4.16 -12.47
CA GLY A 62 -4.87 -2.83 -13.05
C GLY A 62 -4.24 -1.81 -12.11
N GLY A 63 -3.68 -2.23 -10.98
CA GLY A 63 -2.77 -1.40 -10.20
C GLY A 63 -1.50 -1.11 -10.99
N SER A 64 -1.20 0.17 -11.22
CA SER A 64 0.02 0.59 -11.93
C SER A 64 1.26 0.39 -11.07
N LYS A 65 1.13 0.62 -9.76
CA LYS A 65 2.18 0.40 -8.77
C LYS A 65 1.57 -0.18 -7.51
N VAL A 66 2.27 -1.10 -6.88
CA VAL A 66 1.84 -1.71 -5.62
C VAL A 66 2.82 -1.27 -4.54
N VAL A 67 2.29 -0.75 -3.44
CA VAL A 67 3.05 -0.33 -2.26
C VAL A 67 2.67 -1.28 -1.13
N GLY A 68 3.65 -1.74 -0.36
CA GLY A 68 3.46 -2.65 0.77
C GLY A 68 4.28 -2.20 1.96
N VAL A 69 4.26 -0.89 2.24
CA VAL A 69 4.99 -0.31 3.38
C VAL A 69 4.06 -0.32 4.58
N ASP A 70 3.93 -1.50 5.19
CA ASP A 70 3.02 -1.75 6.29
C ASP A 70 3.77 -2.18 7.57
N TRP A 71 3.03 -2.55 8.61
CA TRP A 71 3.53 -3.12 9.87
C TRP A 71 4.60 -4.22 9.72
N PRO A 72 4.56 -5.14 8.74
CA PRO A 72 5.63 -6.12 8.57
C PRO A 72 6.99 -5.47 8.29
N SER A 73 7.02 -4.37 7.51
CA SER A 73 8.26 -3.65 7.24
C SER A 73 8.83 -3.01 8.51
N LEU A 74 7.96 -2.46 9.36
CA LEU A 74 8.33 -1.92 10.67
C LEU A 74 8.77 -3.04 11.63
N HIS A 75 8.09 -4.17 11.67
CA HIS A 75 8.47 -5.32 12.52
C HIS A 75 9.84 -5.88 12.15
N VAL A 76 10.14 -5.99 10.84
CA VAL A 76 11.45 -6.43 10.37
C VAL A 76 12.52 -5.40 10.74
N PHE A 77 12.25 -4.10 10.57
CA PHE A 77 13.17 -3.04 10.98
C PHE A 77 13.42 -3.03 12.50
N CYS A 78 12.39 -3.17 13.34
CA CYS A 78 12.54 -3.24 14.78
C CYS A 78 13.32 -4.48 15.24
N SER A 79 13.13 -5.61 14.56
CA SER A 79 13.75 -6.89 14.95
C SER A 79 15.20 -7.01 14.47
N TYR A 80 15.51 -6.53 13.27
CA TYR A 80 16.81 -6.75 12.62
C TYR A 80 17.60 -5.46 12.34
N GLY A 81 16.95 -4.30 12.45
CA GLY A 81 17.55 -3.00 12.19
C GLY A 81 18.18 -2.90 10.80
N LYS A 82 19.09 -1.94 10.66
CA LYS A 82 19.85 -1.69 9.43
C LYS A 82 20.82 -2.83 9.09
N ALA A 83 21.17 -3.68 10.06
CA ALA A 83 22.20 -4.71 9.93
C ALA A 83 21.88 -5.80 8.88
N LYS A 84 20.59 -6.00 8.52
CA LYS A 84 20.18 -6.93 7.47
C LYS A 84 19.84 -6.28 6.11
N GLY A 85 20.28 -5.04 5.89
CA GLY A 85 20.12 -4.39 4.58
C GLY A 85 18.75 -3.77 4.35
N TYR A 86 18.00 -3.45 5.41
CA TYR A 86 16.82 -2.60 5.28
C TYR A 86 17.26 -1.16 5.01
N PRO A 87 16.84 -0.53 3.91
CA PRO A 87 17.21 0.84 3.60
C PRO A 87 16.66 1.80 4.66
N ASP A 88 17.39 2.90 4.88
CA ASP A 88 16.98 4.00 5.74
C ASP A 88 15.79 4.72 5.10
N LEU A 89 14.59 4.16 5.27
CA LEU A 89 13.36 4.80 4.80
C LEU A 89 12.94 5.85 5.84
N PRO A 90 12.85 7.14 5.46
CA PRO A 90 12.58 8.23 6.41
C PRO A 90 11.27 8.05 7.19
N GLY A 91 10.30 7.28 6.68
CA GLY A 91 9.04 6.99 7.38
C GLY A 91 9.14 5.91 8.48
N VAL A 92 10.10 4.99 8.40
CA VAL A 92 10.25 3.90 9.38
C VAL A 92 10.92 4.42 10.66
N PHE A 93 11.81 5.40 10.53
CA PHE A 93 12.46 6.06 11.66
C PHE A 93 11.45 6.76 12.57
N PHE A 94 10.48 7.48 11.98
CA PHE A 94 9.46 8.22 12.72
C PHE A 94 8.55 7.30 13.55
N ALA A 95 8.20 6.12 13.03
CA ALA A 95 7.39 5.15 13.75
C ALA A 95 8.14 4.52 14.94
N VAL A 96 9.45 4.27 14.82
CA VAL A 96 10.27 3.73 15.93
C VAL A 96 10.47 4.76 17.04
N GLU A 97 10.66 6.03 16.66
CA GLU A 97 10.82 7.12 17.63
C GLU A 97 9.53 7.38 18.40
N CYS A 98 8.36 7.26 17.74
CA CYS A 98 7.05 7.36 18.37
C CYS A 98 6.74 6.20 19.35
N CYS A 99 7.26 4.99 19.14
CA CYS A 99 7.10 3.87 20.07
C CYS A 99 8.06 3.89 21.27
N ARG A 100 9.06 4.79 21.28
CA ARG A 100 10.00 4.96 22.40
C ARG A 100 9.59 6.06 23.39
N GLY A 101 8.46 6.74 23.14
CA GLY A 101 7.86 7.75 24.01
C GLY A 101 6.75 7.18 24.87
#